data_AF-A0A2S7UUK6-F1
#
_entry.id   AF-A0A2S7UUK6-F1
#
_cell.length_a   1.000
_cell.length_b   1.000
_cell.length_c   1.000
_cell.angle_alpha   90.00
_cell.angle_beta   90.00
_cell.angle_gamma   90.00
#
_symmetry.space_group_name_H-M   'P 1'
#
loop_
_entity.id
_entity.type
_entity.pdbx_description
1 polymer ?
#
loop_
_entity_poly.entity_id
_entity_poly.type
_entity_poly.pdbx_seq_one_letter_code
_entity_poly.pdbx_strand_id
1 'polypeptide(L)'
;MKNVFFFDSMLTPKIITVVYWILLISVVVSSVTMMFAGYNGGLFKGLGVLVGGAIGVRIWCELLIVLFKINGNLQKIADKADTSVKADSAE
;
A
#
# COMPACT_ATOMS: atom_id res chain seq x y z
N MET A 1 14.08 -22.29 -9.13
CA MET A 1 13.22 -21.11 -9.39
C MET A 1 13.66 -19.98 -8.48
N LYS A 2 14.76 -19.32 -8.82
CA LYS A 2 15.34 -18.20 -8.05
C LYS A 2 15.05 -16.96 -8.86
N ASN A 3 14.15 -16.09 -8.43
CA ASN A 3 14.02 -14.68 -8.82
C ASN A 3 12.75 -14.03 -8.22
N VAL A 4 11.76 -14.82 -7.79
CA VAL A 4 10.50 -14.30 -7.20
C VAL A 4 10.76 -13.58 -5.86
N PHE A 5 11.76 -14.01 -5.10
CA PHE A 5 12.02 -13.50 -3.74
C PHE A 5 12.73 -12.13 -3.68
N PHE A 6 13.63 -11.84 -4.64
CA PHE A 6 14.23 -10.51 -4.79
C PHE A 6 13.23 -9.51 -5.33
N PHE A 7 12.32 -10.01 -6.17
CA PHE A 7 11.20 -9.26 -6.67
C PHE A 7 10.25 -8.91 -5.53
N ASP A 8 9.80 -9.82 -4.67
CA ASP A 8 8.83 -9.46 -3.61
C ASP A 8 9.37 -8.44 -2.59
N SER A 9 10.60 -8.63 -2.09
CA SER A 9 11.16 -7.74 -1.07
C SER A 9 11.48 -6.32 -1.59
N MET A 10 11.58 -6.12 -2.90
CA MET A 10 11.81 -4.81 -3.53
C MET A 10 10.64 -4.31 -4.38
N LEU A 11 9.81 -5.17 -4.97
CA LEU A 11 8.55 -4.84 -5.67
C LEU A 11 7.53 -4.39 -4.65
N THR A 12 7.30 -5.14 -3.59
CA THR A 12 6.21 -4.82 -2.66
C THR A 12 6.34 -3.39 -2.09
N PRO A 13 7.52 -2.90 -1.64
CA PRO A 13 7.68 -1.49 -1.27
C PRO A 13 7.62 -0.53 -2.48
N LYS A 14 8.12 -0.92 -3.66
CA LYS A 14 8.18 -0.07 -4.86
C LYS A 14 6.83 0.08 -5.58
N ILE A 15 5.99 -0.95 -5.56
CA ILE A 15 4.63 -0.98 -6.10
C ILE A 15 3.71 -0.14 -5.23
N ILE A 16 3.83 -0.25 -3.90
CA ILE A 16 3.04 0.55 -2.96
C ILE A 16 3.42 2.04 -3.10
N THR A 17 4.69 2.37 -3.26
CA THR A 17 5.11 3.77 -3.46
C THR A 17 4.59 4.35 -4.78
N VAL A 18 4.52 3.55 -5.86
CA VAL A 18 3.88 3.97 -7.12
C VAL A 18 2.36 4.17 -6.95
N VAL A 19 1.68 3.24 -6.28
CA VAL A 19 0.24 3.36 -5.98
C VAL A 19 -0.04 4.56 -5.09
N TYR A 20 0.80 4.82 -4.09
CA TYR A 20 0.72 5.99 -3.21
C TYR A 20 0.76 7.29 -4.03
N TRP A 21 1.70 7.40 -4.97
CA TRP A 21 1.79 8.57 -5.85
C TRP A 21 0.54 8.74 -6.72
N ILE A 22 0.00 7.66 -7.30
CA ILE A 22 -1.23 7.70 -8.10
C ILE A 22 -2.43 8.14 -7.24
N LEU A 23 -2.56 7.59 -6.03
CA LEU A 23 -3.62 7.97 -5.08
C LEU A 23 -3.49 9.42 -4.63
N LEU A 24 -2.26 9.92 -4.44
CA LEU A 24 -2.04 11.33 -4.09
C LEU A 24 -2.51 12.23 -5.24
N ILE A 25 -2.12 11.91 -6.48
CA ILE A 25 -2.53 12.66 -7.66
C ILE A 25 -4.05 12.62 -7.82
N SER A 26 -4.69 11.46 -7.62
CA SER A 26 -6.14 11.35 -7.72
C SER A 26 -6.86 12.18 -6.66
N VAL A 27 -6.38 12.21 -5.41
CA VAL A 27 -6.92 13.08 -4.36
C VAL A 27 -6.77 14.55 -4.73
N VAL A 28 -5.62 14.97 -5.24
CA VAL A 28 -5.40 16.36 -5.68
C VAL A 28 -6.36 16.71 -6.82
N VAL A 29 -6.46 15.87 -7.85
CA VAL A 29 -7.36 16.09 -8.99
C VAL A 29 -8.82 16.14 -8.55
N SER A 30 -9.24 15.23 -7.65
CA SER A 30 -10.59 15.16 -7.09
C SER A 30 -10.94 16.41 -6.29
N SER A 31 -9.99 16.91 -5.51
CA SER A 31 -10.16 18.12 -4.69
C SER A 31 -10.28 19.36 -5.57
N VAL A 32 -9.42 19.47 -6.59
CA VAL A 32 -9.43 20.57 -7.55
C VAL A 32 -10.73 20.57 -8.35
N THR A 33 -11.17 19.41 -8.87
CA THR A 33 -12.46 19.33 -9.59
C THR A 33 -13.65 19.68 -8.70
N MET A 34 -13.66 19.31 -7.42
CA MET A 34 -14.70 19.73 -6.48
C MET A 34 -14.74 21.24 -6.25
N MET A 35 -13.57 21.89 -6.24
CA MET A 35 -13.47 23.36 -6.11
C MET A 35 -14.00 24.08 -7.36
N PHE A 36 -13.76 23.54 -8.57
CA PHE A 36 -14.26 24.11 -9.82
C PHE A 36 -15.74 23.78 -10.11
N ALA A 37 -16.27 22.66 -9.60
CA ALA A 37 -17.66 22.25 -9.84
C ALA A 37 -18.69 22.90 -8.89
N GLY A 38 -18.27 23.47 -7.76
CA GLY A 38 -19.20 23.95 -6.73
C GLY A 38 -19.45 25.46 -6.73
N TYR A 39 -20.54 25.90 -7.38
CA TYR A 39 -20.92 27.31 -7.55
C TYR A 39 -21.32 28.07 -6.24
N ASN A 40 -21.48 27.40 -5.09
CA ASN A 40 -21.93 28.03 -3.81
C ASN A 40 -21.48 27.28 -2.54
N GLY A 41 -20.23 26.79 -2.50
CA GLY A 41 -19.70 26.07 -1.32
C GLY A 41 -18.69 24.96 -1.62
N GLY A 42 -18.34 24.78 -2.90
CA GLY A 42 -17.34 23.79 -3.34
C GLY A 42 -15.95 24.00 -2.73
N LEU A 43 -15.61 25.22 -2.34
CA LEU A 43 -14.33 25.53 -1.69
C LEU A 43 -14.20 24.88 -0.31
N PHE A 44 -15.19 25.01 0.57
CA PHE A 44 -15.15 24.39 1.90
C PHE A 44 -15.20 22.86 1.82
N LYS A 45 -16.04 22.34 0.91
CA LYS A 45 -16.16 20.89 0.69
C LYS A 45 -14.89 20.30 0.06
N GLY A 46 -14.30 21.01 -0.90
CA GLY A 46 -13.03 20.66 -1.53
C GLY A 46 -11.86 20.73 -0.56
N LEU A 47 -11.82 21.72 0.34
CA LEU A 47 -10.80 21.82 1.40
C LEU A 47 -10.91 20.66 2.40
N GLY A 48 -12.13 20.29 2.79
CA GLY A 48 -12.38 19.13 3.64
C GLY A 48 -11.96 17.81 2.99
N VAL A 49 -12.22 17.62 1.70
CA VAL A 49 -11.79 16.44 0.94
C VAL A 49 -10.28 16.45 0.67
N LEU A 50 -9.67 17.61 0.48
CA LEU A 50 -8.22 17.73 0.33
C LEU A 50 -7.50 17.27 1.60
N VAL A 51 -7.91 17.80 2.75
CA VAL A 51 -7.27 17.48 4.04
C VAL A 51 -7.64 16.06 4.48
N GLY A 52 -8.92 15.71 4.45
CA GLY A 52 -9.40 14.38 4.84
C GLY A 52 -8.92 13.28 3.89
N GLY A 53 -8.89 13.54 2.59
CA GLY A 53 -8.39 12.62 1.56
C GLY A 53 -6.87 12.44 1.63
N ALA A 54 -6.12 13.51 1.88
CA ALA A 54 -4.67 13.42 2.06
C ALA A 54 -4.31 12.61 3.32
N ILE A 55 -4.97 12.87 4.44
CA ILE A 55 -4.75 12.13 5.69
C ILE A 55 -5.22 10.67 5.55
N GLY A 56 -6.39 10.45 4.94
CA GLY A 56 -6.94 9.12 4.69
C GLY A 56 -6.03 8.26 3.80
N VAL A 57 -5.55 8.81 2.68
CA VAL A 57 -4.58 8.12 1.80
C VAL A 57 -3.28 7.81 2.53
N ARG A 58 -2.77 8.72 3.37
CA ARG A 58 -1.55 8.47 4.17
C ARG A 58 -1.72 7.29 5.11
N ILE A 59 -2.78 7.30 5.92
CA ILE A 59 -3.08 6.21 6.87
C ILE A 59 -3.31 4.90 6.14
N TRP A 60 -4.07 4.92 5.05
CA TRP A 60 -4.36 3.74 4.24
C TRP A 60 -3.09 3.15 3.60
N CYS A 61 -2.22 4.00 3.03
CA CYS A 61 -0.95 3.55 2.46
C CYS A 61 0.02 3.01 3.52
N GLU A 62 0.13 3.64 4.68
CA GLU A 62 0.98 3.16 5.79
C GLU A 62 0.51 1.76 6.23
N LEU A 63 -0.80 1.57 6.41
CA LEU A 63 -1.38 0.26 6.77
C LEU A 63 -1.12 -0.80 5.71
N LEU A 64 -1.26 -0.48 4.42
CA LEU A 64 -0.96 -1.41 3.34
C LEU A 64 0.50 -1.86 3.38
N ILE A 65 1.46 -0.93 3.53
CA ILE A 65 2.88 -1.26 3.67
C ILE A 65 3.11 -2.22 4.84
N VAL A 66 2.51 -1.93 6.00
CA VAL A 66 2.65 -2.75 7.20
C VAL A 66 2.09 -4.16 7.00
N LEU A 67 0.91 -4.28 6.39
CA LEU A 67 0.24 -5.57 6.15
C LEU A 67 1.05 -6.43 5.17
N PHE A 68 1.59 -5.83 4.11
CA PHE A 68 2.51 -6.51 3.19
C PHE A 68 3.81 -6.95 3.87
N LYS A 69 4.33 -6.14 4.80
CA LYS A 69 5.50 -6.50 5.61
C LYS A 69 5.24 -7.73 6.49
N ILE A 70 4.04 -7.84 7.04
CA ILE A 70 3.59 -8.99 7.84
C ILE A 70 3.42 -10.24 6.95
N ASN A 71 2.80 -10.09 5.79
CA ASN A 71 2.60 -11.20 4.84
C ASN A 71 3.95 -11.79 4.37
N GLY A 72 4.92 -10.95 4.01
CA GLY A 72 6.26 -11.40 3.65
C GLY A 72 7.02 -12.10 4.79
N ASN A 73 6.72 -11.75 6.05
CA ASN A 73 7.26 -12.46 7.21
C ASN A 73 6.57 -13.81 7.45
N LEU A 74 5.25 -13.90 7.26
CA LEU A 74 4.52 -15.17 7.35
C LEU A 74 5.00 -16.18 6.30
N GLN A 75 5.27 -15.73 5.09
CA GLN A 75 5.79 -16.58 4.02
C GLN A 75 7.19 -17.15 4.34
N LYS A 76 8.04 -16.37 5.02
CA LYS A 76 9.35 -16.85 5.52
C LYS A 76 9.23 -17.87 6.65
N ILE A 77 8.17 -17.79 7.47
CA ILE A 77 7.92 -18.74 8.55
C ILE A 77 7.39 -20.06 7.98
N ALA A 78 6.52 -20.01 6.97
CA ALA A 78 6.03 -21.20 6.26
C ALA A 78 7.17 -21.97 5.58
N ASP A 79 8.07 -21.28 4.86
CA ASP A 79 9.22 -21.91 4.19
C ASP A 79 10.18 -22.62 5.17
N LYS A 80 10.35 -22.05 6.38
CA LYS A 80 11.18 -22.68 7.42
C LYS A 80 10.55 -23.94 8.00
N ALA A 81 9.22 -23.96 8.16
CA ALA A 81 8.50 -25.11 8.67
C ALA A 81 8.58 -26.32 7.73
N ASP A 82 8.54 -26.10 6.41
CA ASP A 82 8.69 -27.17 5.41
C ASP A 82 10.10 -27.79 5.40
N THR A 83 11.15 -26.99 5.62
CA THR A 83 12.52 -27.53 5.73
C THR A 83 12.77 -28.34 6.99
N SER A 84 12.11 -28.04 8.11
CA SER A 84 12.23 -28.85 9.34
C SER A 84 11.55 -30.21 9.22
N VAL A 85 10.44 -30.32 8.48
CA VAL A 85 9.74 -31.61 8.25
C VAL A 85 10.56 -32.53 7.35
N LYS A 86 11.28 -31.97 6.36
CA LYS A 86 12.17 -32.75 5.48
C LYS A 86 13.45 -33.24 6.14
N ALA A 87 13.94 -32.53 7.17
CA ALA A 87 15.10 -32.95 7.94
C ALA A 87 14.76 -34.11 8.88
N ASP A 88 13.54 -34.14 9.43
CA ASP A 88 13.05 -35.20 10.33
C ASP A 88 12.68 -36.50 9.60
N SER A 89 12.25 -36.43 8.32
CA SER A 89 11.99 -37.62 7.48
C SER A 89 13.23 -38.23 6.81
N ALA A 90 14.43 -37.69 7.04
CA ALA A 90 15.68 -38.20 6.49
C ALA A 90 16.55 -38.94 7.53
N GLU A 91 16.06 -39.10 8.76
CA GLU A 91 16.68 -39.86 9.86
C GLU A 91 15.92 -41.19 10.11
#